data_AF-A0A2M7B2L6-F1
#
_entry.id   AF-A0A2M7B2L6-F1
#
_cell.length_a   1.000
_cell.length_b   1.000
_cell.length_c   1.000
_cell.angle_alpha   90.00
_cell.angle_beta   90.00
_cell.angle_gamma   90.00
#
_symmetry.space_group_name_H-M   'P 1'
#
loop_
_entity.id
_entity.type
_entity.pdbx_description
1 polymer ?
#
loop_
_entity_poly.entity_id
_entity_poly.type
_entity_poly.pdbx_seq_one_letter_code
_entity_poly.pdbx_strand_id
1 'polypeptide(L)'
;MGGRLAIPFIGSYNASKFALEAMSDALRMETRPFGVRVILIEPGGVRTNFNAAANQHGQQHTTNTNSPYYRFLVPFMRFIGQIEGMSSAPERVSAVILRALTTRNPRARYIATPDARVMLAVMLRMSDGMRDAMWSRMLGLKA
;
A
#
# COMPACT_ATOMS: atom_id res chain seq x y z
N MET A 1 -0.31 -3.55 -1.96
CA MET A 1 0.99 -2.87 -1.80
C MET A 1 1.32 -2.54 -0.33
N GLY A 2 0.48 -1.77 0.37
CA GLY A 2 0.79 -1.27 1.73
C GLY A 2 0.93 -2.32 2.84
N GLY A 3 0.48 -3.57 2.62
CA GLY A 3 0.68 -4.69 3.55
C GLY A 3 1.99 -5.44 3.39
N ARG A 4 2.82 -5.05 2.41
CA ARG A 4 4.09 -5.73 2.09
C ARG A 4 5.29 -4.80 2.01
N LEU A 5 5.05 -3.49 2.05
CA LEU A 5 6.08 -2.45 2.02
C LEU A 5 5.76 -1.41 3.08
N ALA A 6 6.78 -1.03 3.84
CA ALA A 6 6.73 0.13 4.71
C ALA A 6 7.15 1.38 3.91
N ILE A 7 6.38 2.45 4.05
CA ILE A 7 6.66 3.76 3.47
C ILE A 7 6.70 4.75 4.63
N PRO A 8 7.71 5.63 4.71
CA PRO A 8 7.77 6.65 5.76
C PRO A 8 6.51 7.51 5.82
N PHE A 9 6.22 8.03 7.02
CA PHE A 9 5.05 8.87 7.35
C PHE A 9 3.67 8.20 7.30
N ILE A 10 3.58 6.94 6.83
CA ILE A 10 2.33 6.14 6.85
C ILE A 10 2.51 4.80 7.54
N GLY A 11 3.45 4.72 8.50
CA GLY A 11 3.80 3.50 9.23
C GLY A 11 2.62 2.85 9.96
N SER A 12 1.73 3.64 10.59
CA SER A 12 0.52 3.12 11.25
C SER A 12 -0.44 2.46 10.26
N TYR A 13 -0.64 3.09 9.09
CA TYR A 13 -1.41 2.51 8.00
C TYR A 13 -0.75 1.21 7.49
N ASN A 14 0.56 1.21 7.24
CA ASN A 14 1.27 0.02 6.82
C ASN A 14 1.14 -1.11 7.85
N ALA A 15 1.36 -0.82 9.14
CA ALA A 15 1.21 -1.80 10.22
C ALA A 15 -0.18 -2.46 10.19
N SER A 16 -1.25 -1.68 10.03
CA SER A 16 -2.61 -2.24 9.90
C SER A 16 -2.76 -3.17 8.69
N LYS A 17 -2.11 -2.85 7.57
CA LYS A 17 -2.18 -3.67 6.34
C LYS A 17 -1.27 -4.90 6.40
N PHE A 18 -0.13 -4.83 7.08
CA PHE A 18 0.71 -6.00 7.37
C PHE A 18 -0.03 -6.97 8.31
N ALA A 19 -0.74 -6.46 9.32
CA ALA A 19 -1.57 -7.29 10.19
C ALA A 19 -2.65 -8.05 9.41
N LEU A 20 -3.27 -7.41 8.42
CA LEU A 20 -4.24 -8.08 7.53
C LEU A 20 -3.62 -9.21 6.70
N GLU A 21 -2.37 -9.07 6.25
CA GLU A 21 -1.66 -10.16 5.54
C GLU A 21 -1.48 -11.37 6.45
N ALA A 22 -0.96 -11.15 7.66
CA ALA A 22 -0.72 -12.22 8.63
C ALA A 22 -2.03 -12.91 9.04
N MET A 23 -3.06 -12.11 9.36
CA MET A 23 -4.37 -12.63 9.74
C MET A 23 -5.02 -13.43 8.60
N SER A 24 -4.89 -12.96 7.35
CA SER A 24 -5.47 -13.65 6.21
C SER A 24 -4.76 -14.95 5.88
N ASP A 25 -3.44 -15.03 6.08
CA ASP A 25 -2.69 -16.28 5.91
C ASP A 25 -3.07 -17.33 6.96
N ALA A 26 -3.23 -16.91 8.22
CA ALA A 26 -3.71 -17.78 9.30
C ALA A 26 -5.14 -18.27 9.00
N LEU A 27 -6.07 -17.34 8.75
CA LEU A 27 -7.47 -17.67 8.47
C LEU A 27 -7.60 -18.61 7.27
N ARG A 28 -6.79 -18.44 6.22
CA ARG A 28 -6.82 -19.35 5.05
C ARG A 28 -6.58 -20.81 5.43
N MET A 29 -5.80 -21.08 6.47
CA MET A 29 -5.54 -22.43 6.96
C MET A 29 -6.61 -22.87 7.97
N GLU A 30 -6.95 -22.00 8.92
CA GLU A 30 -7.95 -22.26 9.97
C GLU A 30 -9.35 -22.52 9.39
N THR A 31 -9.72 -21.82 8.32
CA THR A 31 -11.06 -21.93 7.71
C THR A 31 -11.17 -23.07 6.70
N ARG A 32 -10.04 -23.68 6.30
CA ARG A 32 -9.97 -24.71 5.26
C ARG A 32 -10.83 -25.95 5.57
N PRO A 33 -10.88 -26.49 6.81
CA PRO A 33 -11.73 -27.64 7.14
C PRO A 33 -13.23 -27.39 6.93
N PHE A 34 -13.65 -26.12 6.94
CA PHE A 34 -15.04 -25.71 6.75
C PHE A 34 -15.38 -25.36 5.30
N GLY A 35 -14.46 -25.57 4.35
CA GLY A 35 -14.66 -25.25 2.95
C GLY A 35 -14.66 -23.75 2.62
N VAL A 36 -14.34 -22.88 3.59
CA VAL A 36 -14.28 -21.43 3.41
C VAL A 36 -12.90 -21.02 2.90
N ARG A 37 -12.87 -20.25 1.81
CA ARG A 37 -11.63 -19.75 1.17
C ARG A 37 -11.39 -18.29 1.54
N VAL A 38 -10.15 -17.98 1.88
CA VAL A 38 -9.67 -16.61 2.13
C VAL A 38 -8.71 -16.22 1.00
N ILE A 39 -8.96 -15.06 0.37
CA ILE A 39 -8.17 -14.54 -0.75
C ILE A 39 -7.86 -13.07 -0.49
N LEU A 40 -6.61 -12.68 -0.67
CA LEU A 40 -6.16 -11.30 -0.50
C LEU A 40 -6.06 -10.60 -1.86
N ILE A 41 -6.65 -9.41 -1.95
CA ILE A 41 -6.57 -8.53 -3.11
C ILE A 41 -5.65 -7.38 -2.76
N GLU A 42 -4.54 -7.24 -3.49
CA GLU A 42 -3.48 -6.28 -3.22
C GLU A 42 -3.49 -5.14 -4.26
N PRO A 43 -4.24 -4.06 -4.03
CA PRO A 43 -4.15 -2.87 -4.86
C PRO A 43 -2.88 -2.06 -4.56
N GLY A 44 -2.47 -1.26 -5.55
CA GLY A 44 -1.63 -0.08 -5.41
C GLY A 44 -2.50 1.17 -5.36
N GLY A 45 -2.11 2.21 -6.11
CA GLY A 45 -2.94 3.41 -6.25
C GLY A 45 -4.27 3.11 -6.94
N VAL A 46 -5.39 3.52 -6.35
CA VAL A 46 -6.74 3.39 -6.92
C VAL A 46 -7.48 4.71 -6.76
N ARG A 47 -8.09 5.19 -7.86
CA ARG A 47 -8.83 6.45 -7.89
C ARG A 47 -10.16 6.33 -7.13
N THR A 48 -10.11 6.60 -5.84
CA THR A 48 -11.24 6.61 -4.91
C THR A 48 -11.16 7.85 -4.01
N ASN A 49 -12.21 8.11 -3.24
CA ASN A 49 -12.20 9.21 -2.26
C ASN A 49 -11.26 8.98 -1.06
N PHE A 50 -10.53 7.85 -1.01
CA PHE A 50 -9.62 7.51 0.09
C PHE A 50 -8.53 8.57 0.30
N ASN A 51 -7.83 8.98 -0.76
CA ASN A 51 -6.74 9.96 -0.66
C ASN A 51 -7.27 11.34 -0.27
N ALA A 52 -8.41 11.75 -0.86
CA ALA A 52 -9.06 13.02 -0.51
C ALA A 52 -9.43 13.06 0.98
N ALA A 53 -10.03 11.99 1.50
CA ALA A 53 -10.35 11.88 2.92
C ALA A 53 -9.08 11.86 3.79
N ALA A 54 -8.05 11.10 3.41
CA ALA A 54 -6.79 11.04 4.15
C ALA A 54 -6.10 12.41 4.21
N ASN A 55 -6.06 13.14 3.09
CA ASN A 55 -5.51 14.49 3.01
C ASN A 55 -6.30 15.47 3.88
N GLN A 56 -7.64 15.40 3.86
CA GLN A 56 -8.48 16.26 4.69
C GLN A 56 -8.20 16.08 6.19
N HIS A 57 -8.11 14.83 6.67
CA HIS A 57 -7.87 14.55 8.09
C HIS A 57 -6.41 14.83 8.50
N GLY A 58 -5.46 14.70 7.57
CA GLY A 58 -4.03 14.95 7.79
C GLY A 58 -3.61 16.41 7.56
N GLN A 59 -4.48 17.26 7.02
CA GLN A 59 -4.11 18.59 6.53
C GLN A 59 -3.47 19.44 7.63
N GLN A 60 -4.07 19.47 8.82
CA GLN A 60 -3.57 20.23 9.98
C GLN A 60 -2.13 19.88 10.38
N HIS A 61 -1.68 18.64 10.16
CA HIS A 61 -0.32 18.21 10.48
C HIS A 61 0.67 18.49 9.35
N THR A 62 0.17 18.48 8.12
CA THR A 62 1.00 18.50 6.90
C THR A 62 1.21 19.91 6.38
N THR A 63 0.34 20.85 6.76
CA THR A 63 0.50 22.29 6.50
C THR A 63 1.12 23.05 7.67
N ASN A 64 1.34 22.41 8.82
CA ASN A 64 1.96 23.06 9.99
C ASN A 64 3.46 23.29 9.76
N THR A 65 3.81 24.53 9.39
CA THR A 65 5.19 24.98 9.14
C THR A 65 6.10 24.92 10.37
N ASN A 66 5.52 24.94 11.58
CA ASN A 66 6.27 24.85 12.84
C ASN A 66 6.59 23.40 13.22
N SER A 67 6.07 22.41 12.49
CA SER A 67 6.37 21.00 12.76
C SER A 67 7.84 20.69 12.42
N PRO A 68 8.58 19.96 13.27
CA PRO A 68 9.93 19.50 12.93
C PRO A 68 9.94 18.57 11.71
N TYR A 69 8.79 17.99 11.36
CA TYR A 69 8.62 17.13 10.19
C TYR A 69 8.26 17.88 8.91
N TYR A 70 7.90 19.17 8.98
CA TYR A 70 7.33 19.91 7.85
C TYR A 70 8.17 19.80 6.57
N ARG A 71 9.49 20.03 6.70
CA ARG A 71 10.42 19.97 5.56
C ARG A 71 10.48 18.61 4.86
N PHE A 72 10.23 17.52 5.59
CA PHE A 72 10.24 16.16 5.04
C PHE A 72 8.86 15.72 4.54
N LEU A 73 7.78 16.34 5.04
CA LEU A 73 6.43 16.11 4.57
C LEU A 73 6.18 16.72 3.19
N VAL A 74 6.85 17.82 2.83
CA VAL A 74 6.74 18.42 1.49
C VAL A 74 7.12 17.44 0.36
N PRO A 75 8.31 16.80 0.34
CA PRO A 75 8.64 15.81 -0.67
C PRO A 75 7.77 14.55 -0.57
N PHE A 76 7.34 14.16 0.63
CA PHE A 76 6.39 13.07 0.81
C PHE A 76 5.04 13.35 0.12
N MET A 77 4.48 14.53 0.29
CA MET A 77 3.21 14.91 -0.34
C MET A 77 3.30 14.97 -1.86
N ARG A 78 4.45 15.43 -2.39
CA ARG A 78 4.72 15.36 -3.83
C ARG A 78 4.72 13.91 -4.34
N PHE A 79 5.35 13.00 -3.60
CA PHE A 79 5.39 11.58 -3.93
C PHE A 79 3.99 10.93 -3.91
N ILE A 80 3.18 11.21 -2.88
CA ILE A 80 1.81 10.72 -2.82
C ILE A 80 0.96 11.26 -3.98
N GLY A 81 1.08 12.55 -4.32
CA GLY A 81 0.41 13.12 -5.49
C GLY A 81 0.82 12.47 -6.82
N GLN A 82 2.08 12.07 -6.97
CA GLN A 82 2.54 11.31 -8.15
C GLN A 82 1.92 9.91 -8.21
N ILE A 83 1.84 9.20 -7.09
CA ILE A 83 1.15 7.89 -7.02
C ILE A 83 -0.34 8.04 -7.36
N GLU A 84 -0.97 9.10 -6.87
CA GLU A 84 -2.37 9.40 -7.20
C GLU A 84 -2.57 9.60 -8.71
N GLY A 85 -1.67 10.34 -9.37
CA GLY A 85 -1.68 10.49 -10.83
C GLY A 85 -1.51 9.17 -11.62
N MET A 86 -0.83 8.18 -11.05
CA MET A 86 -0.66 6.85 -11.63
C MET A 86 -1.74 5.84 -11.21
N SER A 87 -2.71 6.25 -10.39
CA SER A 87 -3.68 5.34 -9.80
C SER A 87 -4.60 4.70 -10.84
N SER A 88 -4.89 3.42 -10.65
CA SER A 88 -5.80 2.65 -11.50
C SER A 88 -7.27 3.02 -11.25
N ALA A 89 -8.14 2.74 -12.22
CA ALA A 89 -9.58 2.84 -12.05
C ALA A 89 -10.10 1.77 -11.07
N PRO A 90 -11.12 2.05 -10.24
CA PRO A 90 -11.73 1.07 -9.33
C PRO A 90 -12.20 -0.21 -10.04
N GLU A 91 -12.66 -0.10 -11.28
CA GLU A 91 -13.14 -1.19 -12.13
C GLU A 91 -12.05 -2.24 -12.37
N ARG A 92 -10.77 -1.83 -12.34
CA ARG A 92 -9.66 -2.76 -12.45
C ARG A 92 -9.57 -3.67 -11.22
N VAL A 93 -9.80 -3.13 -10.03
CA VAL A 93 -9.80 -3.89 -8.79
C VAL A 93 -11.02 -4.80 -8.74
N SER A 94 -12.21 -4.30 -9.14
CA SER A 94 -13.43 -5.13 -9.18
C SER A 94 -13.31 -6.29 -10.17
N ALA A 95 -12.69 -6.09 -11.34
CA ALA A 95 -12.41 -7.15 -12.29
C ALA A 95 -11.49 -8.24 -11.70
N VAL A 96 -10.50 -7.85 -10.90
CA VAL A 96 -9.60 -8.79 -10.22
C VAL A 96 -10.32 -9.56 -9.11
N ILE A 97 -11.20 -8.89 -8.37
CA ILE A 97 -12.09 -9.55 -7.39
C ILE A 97 -12.98 -10.59 -8.09
N LEU A 98 -13.67 -10.20 -9.16
CA LEU A 98 -14.54 -11.10 -9.92
C LEU A 98 -13.75 -12.32 -10.44
N ARG A 99 -12.54 -12.09 -10.95
CA ARG A 99 -11.65 -13.17 -11.38
C ARG A 99 -11.28 -14.10 -10.23
N ALA A 100 -10.95 -13.57 -9.06
CA ALA A 100 -10.58 -14.37 -7.89
C ALA A 100 -11.77 -15.23 -7.41
N LEU A 101 -12.99 -14.69 -7.46
CA LEU A 101 -14.22 -15.40 -7.07
C LEU A 101 -14.60 -16.52 -8.04
N THR A 102 -14.37 -16.32 -9.34
CA THR A 102 -14.79 -17.26 -10.40
C THR A 102 -13.73 -18.30 -10.77
N THR A 103 -12.48 -18.14 -10.29
CA THR A 103 -11.42 -19.12 -10.54
C THR A 103 -11.65 -20.39 -9.73
N ARG A 104 -11.68 -21.56 -10.38
CA ARG A 104 -11.88 -22.87 -9.72
C ARG A 104 -10.91 -23.16 -8.58
N ASN A 105 -9.63 -22.84 -8.78
CA ASN A 105 -8.58 -22.94 -7.75
C ASN A 105 -7.85 -21.59 -7.65
N PRO A 106 -8.40 -20.63 -6.89
CA PRO A 106 -7.85 -19.28 -6.85
C PRO A 106 -6.52 -19.26 -6.09
N ARG A 107 -5.65 -18.32 -6.47
CA ARG A 107 -4.42 -18.06 -5.70
C ARG A 107 -4.79 -17.41 -4.37
N ALA A 108 -3.93 -17.57 -3.37
CA ALA A 108 -4.11 -16.87 -2.09
C ALA A 108 -4.06 -15.34 -2.24
N ARG A 109 -3.37 -14.82 -3.26
CA ARG A 109 -3.08 -13.39 -3.45
C ARG A 109 -3.19 -12.96 -4.91
N TYR A 110 -3.79 -11.79 -5.14
CA TYR A 110 -3.88 -11.13 -6.44
C TYR A 110 -3.43 -9.67 -6.37
N ILE A 111 -2.33 -9.33 -7.03
CA ILE A 111 -1.92 -7.94 -7.23
C ILE A 111 -2.78 -7.31 -8.32
N ALA A 112 -3.62 -6.35 -7.94
CA ALA A 112 -4.70 -5.85 -8.79
C ALA A 112 -4.24 -4.78 -9.80
N THR A 113 -3.27 -3.95 -9.41
CA THR A 113 -2.84 -2.80 -10.21
C THR A 113 -1.40 -2.95 -10.72
N PRO A 114 -1.07 -2.41 -11.93
CA PRO A 114 0.26 -2.58 -12.51
C PRO A 114 1.36 -1.89 -11.70
N ASP A 115 1.08 -0.70 -11.17
CA ASP A 115 1.98 0.08 -10.32
C ASP A 115 2.40 -0.71 -9.08
N ALA A 116 1.45 -1.36 -8.38
CA ALA A 116 1.76 -2.22 -7.25
C ALA A 116 2.67 -3.38 -7.64
N ARG A 117 2.45 -3.98 -8.82
CA ARG A 117 3.25 -5.10 -9.29
C ARG A 117 4.69 -4.69 -9.54
N VAL A 118 4.90 -3.58 -10.23
CA VAL A 118 6.25 -3.04 -10.50
C VAL A 118 6.91 -2.63 -9.19
N MET A 119 6.21 -1.87 -8.35
CA MET A 119 6.74 -1.38 -7.07
C MET A 119 7.16 -2.54 -6.16
N LEU A 120 6.30 -3.55 -5.98
CA LEU A 120 6.64 -4.72 -5.16
C LEU A 120 7.81 -5.51 -5.76
N ALA A 121 7.86 -5.67 -7.09
CA ALA A 121 8.94 -6.40 -7.75
C ALA A 121 10.30 -5.70 -7.58
N VAL A 122 10.33 -4.38 -7.56
CA VAL A 122 11.58 -3.62 -7.33
C VAL A 122 11.93 -3.64 -5.85
N MET A 123 11.00 -3.18 -4.99
CA MET A 123 11.29 -2.93 -3.58
C MET A 123 11.59 -4.19 -2.77
N LEU A 124 10.96 -5.32 -3.09
CA LEU A 124 11.21 -6.57 -2.37
C LEU A 124 12.53 -7.25 -2.76
N ARG A 125 13.22 -6.76 -3.79
CA ARG A 125 14.56 -7.23 -4.18
C ARG A 125 15.68 -6.37 -3.58
N MET A 126 15.34 -5.21 -3.01
CA MET A 126 16.29 -4.32 -2.36
C MET A 126 16.51 -4.78 -0.90
N SER A 127 17.73 -4.66 -0.41
CA SER A 127 18.01 -4.81 1.03
C SER A 127 17.40 -3.65 1.83
N ASP A 128 17.30 -3.79 3.15
CA ASP A 128 16.81 -2.73 4.04
C ASP A 128 17.62 -1.45 3.87
N GLY A 129 18.95 -1.55 3.93
CA GLY A 129 19.82 -0.38 3.72
C GLY A 129 19.64 0.30 2.36
N MET A 130 19.35 -0.46 1.28
CA MET A 130 19.05 0.13 -0.02
C MET A 130 17.71 0.88 -0.02
N ARG A 131 16.67 0.32 0.62
CA ARG A 131 15.37 0.96 0.75
C ARG A 131 15.46 2.22 1.61
N ASP A 132 16.19 2.15 2.71
CA ASP A 132 16.40 3.26 3.63
C ASP A 132 17.18 4.39 2.96
N ALA A 133 18.24 4.06 2.21
CA ALA A 133 19.00 5.06 1.44
C ALA A 133 18.14 5.74 0.36
N MET A 134 17.31 4.96 -0.33
CA MET A 134 16.39 5.48 -1.34
C MET A 134 15.35 6.42 -0.71
N TRP A 135 14.67 6.00 0.36
CA TRP A 135 13.70 6.84 1.06
C TRP A 135 14.35 8.07 1.66
N SER A 136 15.53 7.93 2.26
CA SER A 136 16.26 9.06 2.85
C SER A 136 16.67 10.08 1.81
N ARG A 137 17.10 9.64 0.63
CA ARG A 137 17.39 10.53 -0.49
C ARG A 137 16.12 11.21 -1.03
N MET A 138 15.04 10.46 -1.17
CA MET A 138 13.78 10.96 -1.75
C MET A 138 13.08 11.97 -0.83
N LEU A 139 13.09 11.71 0.48
CA LEU A 139 12.37 12.48 1.49
C LEU A 139 13.27 13.47 2.24
N GLY A 140 14.57 13.45 1.97
CA GLY A 140 15.54 14.29 2.65
C GLY A 140 15.84 13.87 4.10
N LEU A 141 15.60 12.61 4.49
CA LEU A 141 15.80 12.09 5.86
C LEU A 141 17.28 11.87 6.22
N LYS A 142 18.20 12.60 5.60
CA LYS A 142 19.63 12.48 5.94
C LYS A 142 19.86 13.03 7.35
N ALA A 143 20.55 12.26 8.18
CA ALA A 143 21.16 12.74 9.41
C ALA A 143 22.27 13.75 9.08
#